data_AF-A0A932K500-F1
#
_entry.id   AF-A0A932K500-F1
#
_cell.length_a   1.000
_cell.length_b   1.000
_cell.length_c   1.000
_cell.angle_alpha   90.00
_cell.angle_beta   90.00
_cell.angle_gamma   90.00
#
_symmetry.space_group_name_H-M   'P 1'
#
loop_
_entity.id
_entity.type
_entity.pdbx_description
1 polymer ?
#
loop_
_entity_poly.entity_id
_entity_poly.type
_entity_poly.pdbx_seq_one_letter_code
_entity_poly.pdbx_strand_id
1 'polypeptide(L)'
;AYALRLLGDIAARREPTQTGPVATHYRQALALAEELGMRPLEAHCHRGLGTLYAATGQREPARRALAAAIALYHDMEMTFWLPHAEAMLAQVK
;
A
#
# COMPACT_ATOMS: atom_id res chain seq x y z
N ALA A 1 -0.57 -8.91 11.97
CA ALA A 1 -0.22 -7.83 11.01
C ALA A 1 -0.08 -8.35 9.56
N TYR A 2 0.82 -9.29 9.25
CA TYR A 2 0.99 -9.83 7.87
C TYR A 2 -0.27 -10.45 7.22
N ALA A 3 -1.09 -11.18 7.98
CA ALA A 3 -2.31 -11.79 7.46
C ALA A 3 -3.33 -10.75 6.95
N LEU A 4 -3.42 -9.57 7.59
CA LEU A 4 -4.31 -8.49 7.18
C LEU A 4 -3.87 -7.86 5.86
N ARG A 5 -2.55 -7.72 5.63
CA ARG A 5 -2.01 -7.30 4.33
C ARG A 5 -2.40 -8.28 3.23
N LEU A 6 -2.23 -9.58 3.47
CA LEU A 6 -2.58 -10.62 2.50
C LEU A 6 -4.09 -10.64 2.18
N LEU A 7 -4.94 -10.40 3.17
CA LEU A 7 -6.39 -10.23 2.94
C LEU A 7 -6.68 -9.00 2.08
N GLY A 8 -6.00 -7.88 2.31
CA GLY A 8 -6.05 -6.72 1.42
C GLY A 8 -5.65 -7.05 -0.03
N ASP A 9 -4.55 -7.78 -0.20
CA ASP A 9 -4.05 -8.19 -1.53
C ASP A 9 -5.04 -9.11 -2.28
N ILE A 10 -5.69 -10.03 -1.57
CA ILE A 10 -6.68 -10.96 -2.14
C ILE A 10 -7.98 -10.23 -2.47
N ALA A 11 -8.46 -9.37 -1.58
CA ALA A 11 -9.71 -8.66 -1.77
C ALA A 11 -9.61 -7.65 -2.93
N ALA A 12 -8.47 -6.97 -3.09
CA ALA A 12 -8.18 -6.10 -4.23
C ALA A 12 -8.25 -6.82 -5.60
N ARG A 13 -7.96 -8.13 -5.63
CA ARG A 13 -7.99 -8.94 -6.85
C ARG A 13 -9.36 -9.55 -7.16
N ARG A 14 -10.19 -9.78 -6.14
CA ARG A 14 -11.49 -10.47 -6.30
C ARG A 14 -12.64 -9.54 -6.64
N GLU A 15 -12.69 -8.34 -6.07
CA GLU A 15 -13.83 -7.42 -6.25
C GLU A 15 -13.36 -5.96 -6.38
N PRO A 16 -13.05 -5.49 -7.61
CA PRO A 16 -12.59 -4.13 -7.85
C PRO A 16 -13.59 -3.04 -7.43
N THR A 17 -14.88 -3.39 -7.30
CA THR A 17 -16.00 -2.50 -6.98
C THR A 17 -16.25 -2.34 -5.48
N GLN A 18 -15.74 -3.23 -4.62
CA GLN A 18 -15.91 -3.18 -3.16
C GLN A 18 -14.63 -2.64 -2.50
N THR A 19 -14.41 -1.34 -2.66
CA THR A 19 -13.14 -0.68 -2.29
C THR A 19 -13.05 -0.36 -0.79
N GLY A 20 -14.20 -0.27 -0.11
CA GLY A 20 -14.31 -0.03 1.32
C GLY A 20 -13.68 -1.14 2.18
N PRO A 21 -14.08 -2.42 2.02
CA PRO A 21 -13.51 -3.53 2.79
C PRO A 21 -12.00 -3.72 2.57
N VAL A 22 -11.50 -3.49 1.36
CA VAL A 22 -10.07 -3.68 1.03
C VAL A 22 -9.19 -2.65 1.74
N ALA A 23 -9.58 -1.37 1.70
CA ALA A 23 -8.84 -0.29 2.36
C ALA A 23 -8.78 -0.48 3.89
N THR A 24 -9.84 -1.03 4.48
CA THR A 24 -9.91 -1.30 5.92
C THR A 24 -8.85 -2.29 6.38
N HIS A 25 -8.64 -3.39 5.65
CA HIS A 25 -7.62 -4.38 6.02
C HIS A 25 -6.19 -3.82 5.96
N TYR A 26 -5.87 -3.02 4.93
CA TYR A 26 -4.56 -2.38 4.86
C TYR A 26 -4.36 -1.32 5.94
N ARG A 27 -5.38 -0.54 6.30
CA ARG A 27 -5.26 0.46 7.38
C ARG A 27 -5.10 -0.21 8.75
N GLN A 28 -5.82 -1.29 9.02
CA GLN A 28 -5.63 -2.07 10.25
C GLN A 28 -4.24 -2.70 10.31
N ALA A 29 -3.76 -3.24 9.18
CA ALA A 29 -2.40 -3.77 9.09
C ALA A 29 -1.34 -2.68 9.30
N LEU A 30 -1.56 -1.48 8.77
CA LEU A 30 -0.68 -0.31 8.94
C LEU A 30 -0.63 0.15 10.39
N ALA A 31 -1.77 0.36 11.05
CA ALA A 31 -1.81 0.79 12.45
C ALA A 31 -1.10 -0.20 13.37
N LEU A 32 -1.30 -1.51 13.15
CA LEU A 32 -0.60 -2.53 13.91
C LEU A 32 0.90 -2.61 13.56
N ALA A 33 1.28 -2.29 12.32
CA ALA A 33 2.68 -2.25 11.93
C ALA A 33 3.41 -1.07 12.61
N GLU A 34 2.78 0.10 12.64
CA GLU A 34 3.28 1.30 13.33
C GLU A 34 3.43 1.05 14.84
N GLU A 35 2.42 0.46 15.47
CA GLU A 35 2.46 0.11 16.90
C GLU A 35 3.61 -0.85 17.24
N LEU A 36 3.89 -1.80 16.35
CA LEU A 36 4.93 -2.82 16.52
C LEU A 36 6.29 -2.40 15.94
N GLY A 37 6.42 -1.20 15.38
CA GLY A 37 7.63 -0.73 14.69
C GLY A 37 8.04 -1.59 13.47
N MET A 38 7.07 -2.25 12.82
CA MET A 38 7.29 -3.15 11.69
C MET A 38 7.40 -2.38 10.36
N ARG A 39 8.46 -1.57 10.22
CA ARG A 39 8.71 -0.71 9.07
C ARG A 39 8.56 -1.38 7.69
N PRO A 40 9.02 -2.63 7.45
CA PRO A 40 8.80 -3.31 6.17
C PRO A 40 7.31 -3.54 5.87
N LEU A 41 6.52 -3.84 6.91
CA LEU A 41 5.09 -4.07 6.76
C LEU A 41 4.35 -2.75 6.50
N GLU A 42 4.75 -1.65 7.13
CA GLU A 42 4.24 -0.31 6.83
C GLU A 42 4.42 0.03 5.34
N ALA A 43 5.64 -0.17 4.80
CA ALA A 43 5.95 0.08 3.39
C ALA A 43 5.05 -0.72 2.45
N HIS A 44 4.81 -1.99 2.77
CA HIS A 44 3.92 -2.84 1.98
C HIS A 44 2.45 -2.43 2.08
N CYS A 45 1.97 -2.02 3.26
CA CYS A 45 0.62 -1.52 3.45
C CYS A 45 0.37 -0.22 2.69
N HIS A 46 1.33 0.72 2.74
CA HIS A 46 1.29 1.95 1.95
C HIS A 46 1.27 1.68 0.45
N ARG A 47 2.08 0.74 -0.04
CA ARG A 47 2.07 0.33 -1.46
C ARG A 47 0.70 -0.22 -1.86
N GLY A 48 0.12 -1.12 -1.05
CA GLY A 48 -1.20 -1.72 -1.30
C GLY A 48 -2.32 -0.67 -1.33
N LEU A 49 -2.35 0.25 -0.36
CA LEU A 49 -3.29 1.37 -0.35
C LEU A 49 -3.11 2.28 -1.57
N GLY A 50 -1.87 2.58 -1.93
CA GLY A 50 -1.53 3.38 -3.11
C GLY A 50 -2.09 2.79 -4.40
N THR A 51 -1.87 1.49 -4.61
CA THR A 51 -2.42 0.76 -5.76
C THR A 51 -3.95 0.72 -5.76
N LEU A 52 -4.58 0.50 -4.59
CA LEU A 52 -6.04 0.50 -4.47
C LEU A 52 -6.63 1.89 -4.78
N TYR A 53 -6.03 2.96 -4.26
CA TYR A 53 -6.49 4.32 -4.54
C TYR A 53 -6.30 4.69 -6.01
N ALA A 54 -5.20 4.26 -6.64
CA ALA A 54 -4.99 4.47 -8.07
C ALA A 54 -6.07 3.76 -8.91
N ALA A 55 -6.38 2.50 -8.59
CA ALA A 55 -7.40 1.71 -9.28
C ALA A 55 -8.82 2.30 -9.13
N THR A 56 -9.06 3.05 -8.05
CA THR A 56 -10.36 3.67 -7.73
C THR A 56 -10.45 5.14 -8.14
N GLY A 57 -9.45 5.66 -8.86
CA GLY A 57 -9.42 7.04 -9.33
C GLY A 57 -9.09 8.09 -8.26
N GLN A 58 -8.77 7.67 -7.03
CA GLN A 58 -8.38 8.53 -5.92
C GLN A 58 -6.90 8.94 -6.03
N ARG A 59 -6.60 9.82 -7.00
CA ARG A 59 -5.23 10.21 -7.38
C ARG A 59 -4.41 10.76 -6.22
N GLU A 60 -4.93 11.75 -5.51
CA GLU A 60 -4.21 12.38 -4.40
C GLU A 60 -3.90 11.41 -3.24
N PRO A 61 -4.86 10.62 -2.74
CA PRO A 61 -4.58 9.54 -1.80
C PRO A 61 -3.57 8.50 -2.32
N ALA A 62 -3.65 8.14 -3.60
CA ALA A 62 -2.72 7.19 -4.22
C ALA A 62 -1.29 7.72 -4.23
N ARG A 63 -1.08 8.97 -4.67
CA ARG A 63 0.25 9.61 -4.71
C ARG A 63 0.89 9.65 -3.32
N ARG A 64 0.13 10.06 -2.30
CA ARG A 64 0.63 10.10 -0.91
C ARG A 64 1.02 8.72 -0.40
N ALA A 65 0.17 7.72 -0.60
CA ALA A 65 0.46 6.37 -0.12
C ALA A 65 1.65 5.73 -0.86
N LEU A 66 1.77 5.91 -2.18
CA LEU A 66 2.90 5.40 -2.95
C LEU A 66 4.22 6.12 -2.58
N ALA A 67 4.18 7.44 -2.37
CA ALA A 67 5.36 8.19 -1.93
C ALA A 67 5.86 7.74 -0.55
N ALA A 68 4.95 7.48 0.41
CA ALA A 68 5.31 6.94 1.71
C ALA A 68 5.96 5.54 1.60
N ALA A 69 5.43 4.67 0.73
CA ALA A 69 6.03 3.36 0.48
C ALA A 69 7.44 3.48 -0.12
N ILE A 70 7.63 4.37 -1.11
CA ILE A 70 8.93 4.64 -1.73
C ILE A 70 9.95 5.13 -0.71
N ALA A 71 9.58 6.10 0.13
CA ALA A 71 10.46 6.62 1.17
C ALA A 71 10.90 5.52 2.15
N LEU A 72 9.97 4.68 2.59
CA LEU A 72 10.26 3.56 3.48
C LEU A 72 11.14 2.50 2.80
N TYR A 73 10.87 2.12 1.55
CA TYR A 73 11.72 1.17 0.82
C TYR A 73 13.13 1.73 0.60
N HIS A 74 13.25 3.01 0.28
CA HIS A 74 14.54 3.67 0.12
C HIS A 74 15.33 3.68 1.43
N ASP A 75 14.71 4.10 2.54
CA ASP A 75 15.36 4.17 3.85
C ASP A 75 15.84 2.80 4.37
N MET A 76 15.13 1.72 4.01
CA MET A 76 15.51 0.35 4.37
C MET A 76 16.31 -0.37 3.26
N GLU A 77 16.73 0.33 2.21
CA GLU A 77 17.45 -0.23 1.05
C GLU A 77 16.75 -1.44 0.39
N MET A 78 15.41 -1.47 0.45
CA MET A 78 14.56 -2.54 -0.12
C MET A 78 14.38 -2.35 -1.63
N THR A 79 15.48 -2.45 -2.36
CA THR A 79 15.59 -2.15 -3.80
C THR A 79 14.69 -3.01 -4.70
N PHE A 80 14.28 -4.21 -4.26
CA PHE A 80 13.40 -5.07 -5.05
C PHE A 80 12.00 -4.47 -5.28
N TRP A 81 11.44 -3.80 -4.27
CA TRP A 81 10.05 -3.28 -4.31
C TRP A 81 9.95 -1.83 -4.80
N LEU A 82 11.07 -1.10 -4.73
CA LEU A 82 11.17 0.31 -5.05
C LEU A 82 10.75 0.63 -6.50
N PRO A 83 11.28 -0.06 -7.55
CA PRO A 83 10.91 0.24 -8.94
C PRO A 83 9.42 0.05 -9.22
N HIS A 84 8.79 -0.93 -8.55
CA HIS A 84 7.37 -1.19 -8.73
C HIS A 84 6.51 -0.08 -8.12
N ALA A 85 6.89 0.44 -6.95
CA ALA A 85 6.17 1.56 -6.33
C ALA A 85 6.34 2.86 -7.13
N GLU A 86 7.54 3.13 -7.67
CA GLU A 86 7.82 4.27 -8.53
C GLU A 86 7.04 4.21 -9.86
N ALA A 87 7.02 3.04 -10.50
CA ALA A 87 6.25 2.84 -11.73
C ALA A 87 4.75 3.06 -11.52
N MET A 88 4.21 2.63 -10.37
CA MET A 88 2.82 2.90 -10.01
C MET A 88 2.59 4.38 -9.76
N LEU A 89 3.49 5.08 -9.06
CA LEU A 89 3.35 6.51 -8.80
C LEU A 89 3.36 7.32 -10.10
N ALA A 90 4.22 6.97 -11.05
CA ALA A 90 4.29 7.59 -12.38
C ALA A 90 3.00 7.42 -13.20
N GLN A 91 2.22 6.37 -12.94
CA GLN A 91 0.93 6.12 -13.61
C GLN A 91 -0.23 6.91 -13.01
N VAL A 92 -0.09 7.44 -11.78
CA VAL A 92 -1.11 8.28 -11.15
C VAL A 92 -0.99 9.71 -11.67
N LYS A 93 -1.73 10.01 -12.75
CA LYS A 93 -1.82 11.34 -13.39
C LYS A 93 -2.35 12.42 -12.44
#